data_AF-A0A8S9S5F8-F1
#
_entry.id   AF-A0A8S9S5F8-F1
#
_cell.length_a   1.000
_cell.length_b   1.000
_cell.length_c   1.000
_cell.angle_alpha   90.00
_cell.angle_beta   90.00
_cell.angle_gamma   90.00
#
_symmetry.space_group_name_H-M   'P 1'
#
loop_
_entity.id
_entity.type
_entity.pdbx_description
1 polymer ?
#
loop_
_entity_poly.entity_id
_entity_poly.type
_entity_poly.pdbx_seq_one_letter_code
_entity_poly.pdbx_strand_id
1 'polypeptide(L)'
;ANYTSMYNNSVEAEPSSNNDQDDDQINDKMKRRLAQNREAARKSRLRKKAHVQQLEESRLKLSQLEQELARARQQGLCVRNSSDSSYLGPAGTMNTGIAAFEMEYTHWLEEQNKRVSEIRTALQAHISDIELKMLVDICLNNYANLFRMKADAAKADVFFLISGMWRTSTERFFQWIGGFRPSELLNVVMPYIEPLTDQQLLEVRNLQQSSQQAEEALSQGLDKLQQGLVENIAVDIRVVESVSHGAQMASAMENLQALEGFVNQADHLRKQTLQQMSKILTTRQAARGLLALGEYFHRLRALSSLWAARPRERT
;
A
#
# COMPACT_ATOMS: atom_id res chain seq x y z
N ALA A 1 -45.91 116.15 -12.37
CA ALA A 1 -45.19 117.28 -13.00
C ALA A 1 -43.71 117.16 -12.68
N ASN A 2 -42.88 117.47 -13.68
CA ASN A 2 -41.43 117.74 -13.63
C ASN A 2 -40.43 116.58 -13.46
N TYR A 3 -39.81 116.25 -14.61
CA TYR A 3 -38.36 116.22 -14.86
C TYR A 3 -37.43 116.60 -13.69
N THR A 4 -36.36 115.80 -13.44
CA THR A 4 -34.97 116.04 -13.92
C THR A 4 -33.94 115.20 -13.13
N SER A 5 -32.93 114.67 -13.86
CA SER A 5 -31.52 114.37 -13.48
C SER A 5 -31.20 113.34 -12.39
N MET A 6 -30.46 112.26 -12.69
CA MET A 6 -29.02 112.18 -13.07
C MET A 6 -28.03 112.41 -11.92
N TYR A 7 -27.37 111.32 -11.51
CA TYR A 7 -25.91 111.19 -11.27
C TYR A 7 -25.59 109.69 -11.42
N ASN A 8 -24.99 109.25 -12.54
CA ASN A 8 -23.56 109.02 -12.74
C ASN A 8 -22.84 108.35 -11.57
N ASN A 9 -22.60 107.04 -11.68
CA ASN A 9 -21.24 106.53 -11.91
C ASN A 9 -21.25 105.08 -12.43
N SER A 10 -20.78 104.96 -13.68
CA SER A 10 -20.05 103.83 -14.26
C SER A 10 -19.06 103.23 -13.25
N VAL A 11 -18.89 101.91 -13.17
CA VAL A 11 -18.12 101.12 -14.12
C VAL A 11 -18.84 99.82 -14.50
N GLU A 12 -18.77 99.54 -15.80
CA GLU A 12 -19.29 98.41 -16.54
C GLU A 12 -18.81 97.04 -16.02
N ALA A 13 -19.68 96.07 -16.26
CA ALA A 13 -19.39 94.66 -16.20
C ALA A 13 -18.32 94.28 -17.23
N GLU A 14 -17.45 93.32 -16.87
CA GLU A 14 -17.01 92.33 -17.85
C GLU A 14 -17.12 90.91 -17.30
N PRO A 15 -17.43 89.94 -18.18
CA PRO A 15 -17.81 88.59 -17.82
C PRO A 15 -16.60 87.65 -17.74
N SER A 16 -16.83 86.52 -17.09
CA SER A 16 -16.08 85.27 -17.16
C SER A 16 -15.23 85.08 -18.41
N SER A 17 -13.93 84.79 -18.23
CA SER A 17 -13.12 84.08 -19.22
C SER A 17 -11.94 83.37 -18.53
N ASN A 18 -12.22 82.42 -17.63
CA ASN A 18 -11.24 81.43 -17.17
C ASN A 18 -11.73 79.98 -17.35
N ASN A 19 -12.88 79.75 -18.00
CA ASN A 19 -13.42 78.40 -18.18
C ASN A 19 -12.82 77.65 -19.38
N ASP A 20 -12.33 78.33 -20.41
CA ASP A 20 -11.89 77.66 -21.64
C ASP A 20 -10.53 76.94 -21.51
N GLN A 21 -9.60 77.46 -20.69
CA GLN A 21 -8.29 76.81 -20.47
C GLN A 21 -8.40 75.55 -19.60
N ASP A 22 -9.27 75.58 -18.59
CA ASP A 22 -9.54 74.42 -17.73
C ASP A 22 -10.32 73.34 -18.48
N ASP A 23 -11.28 73.71 -19.33
CA ASP A 23 -12.03 72.75 -20.16
C ASP A 23 -11.14 72.08 -21.22
N ASP A 24 -10.20 72.81 -21.85
CA ASP A 24 -9.25 72.21 -22.79
C ASP A 24 -8.25 71.26 -22.09
N GLN A 25 -7.82 71.61 -20.87
CA GLN A 25 -6.94 70.74 -20.08
C GLN A 25 -7.66 69.48 -19.57
N ILE A 26 -8.94 69.60 -19.20
CA ILE A 26 -9.80 68.47 -18.83
C ILE A 26 -10.06 67.57 -20.05
N ASN A 27 -10.31 68.16 -21.22
CA ASN A 27 -10.53 67.44 -22.47
C ASN A 27 -9.26 66.68 -22.91
N ASP A 28 -8.08 67.30 -22.80
CA ASP A 28 -6.82 66.64 -23.14
C ASP A 28 -6.47 65.51 -22.15
N LYS A 29 -6.73 65.71 -20.85
CA LYS A 29 -6.62 64.65 -19.83
C LYS A 29 -7.60 63.50 -20.08
N MET A 30 -8.82 63.81 -20.55
CA MET A 30 -9.83 62.81 -20.94
C MET A 30 -9.38 62.02 -22.17
N LYS A 31 -8.84 62.68 -23.21
CA LYS A 31 -8.26 62.04 -24.41
C LYS A 31 -7.12 61.09 -24.06
N ARG A 32 -6.21 61.50 -23.17
CA ARG A 32 -5.09 60.66 -22.69
C ARG A 32 -5.59 59.43 -21.92
N ARG A 33 -6.58 59.59 -21.04
CA ARG A 33 -7.22 58.45 -20.33
C ARG A 33 -7.89 57.49 -21.29
N LEU A 34 -8.55 57.99 -22.34
CA LEU A 34 -9.19 57.16 -23.36
C LEU A 34 -8.15 56.36 -24.15
N ALA A 35 -7.01 56.98 -24.51
CA ALA A 35 -5.90 56.30 -25.18
C ALA A 35 -5.27 55.20 -24.30
N GLN A 36 -5.03 55.48 -23.01
CA GLN A 36 -4.54 54.49 -22.05
C GLN A 36 -5.54 53.34 -21.86
N ASN A 37 -6.83 53.63 -21.78
CA ASN A 37 -7.87 52.60 -21.68
C ASN A 37 -7.91 51.71 -22.94
N ARG A 38 -7.78 52.31 -24.14
CA ARG A 38 -7.68 51.57 -25.41
C ARG A 38 -6.45 50.65 -25.42
N GLU A 39 -5.31 51.13 -24.92
CA GLU A 39 -4.07 50.33 -24.86
C GLU A 39 -4.16 49.22 -23.80
N ALA A 40 -4.70 49.52 -22.62
CA ALA A 40 -4.94 48.54 -21.57
C ALA A 40 -5.93 47.45 -22.02
N ALA A 41 -6.97 47.82 -22.75
CA ALA A 41 -7.92 46.89 -23.35
C ALA A 41 -7.24 46.00 -24.40
N ARG A 42 -6.36 46.55 -25.25
CA ARG A 42 -5.56 45.74 -26.20
C ARG A 42 -4.64 44.76 -25.49
N LYS A 43 -3.88 45.20 -24.47
CA LYS A 43 -2.99 44.35 -23.67
C LYS A 43 -3.77 43.25 -22.94
N SER A 44 -4.92 43.58 -22.36
CA SER A 44 -5.82 42.62 -21.71
C SER A 44 -6.31 41.56 -22.70
N ARG A 45 -6.77 41.99 -23.88
CA ARG A 45 -7.18 41.07 -24.95
C ARG A 45 -6.04 40.15 -25.39
N LEU A 46 -4.82 40.66 -25.53
CA LEU A 46 -3.66 39.84 -25.90
C LEU A 46 -3.34 38.79 -24.84
N ARG A 47 -3.35 39.16 -23.55
CA ARG A 47 -3.11 38.21 -22.44
C ARG A 47 -4.19 37.14 -22.37
N LYS A 48 -5.46 37.53 -22.52
CA LYS A 48 -6.58 36.57 -22.57
C LYS A 48 -6.44 35.64 -23.77
N LYS A 49 -6.06 36.16 -24.94
CA LYS A 49 -5.83 35.34 -26.14
C LYS A 49 -4.69 34.34 -25.92
N ALA A 50 -3.56 34.77 -25.37
CA ALA A 50 -2.43 33.89 -25.04
C ALA A 50 -2.83 32.82 -24.01
N HIS A 51 -3.60 33.18 -23.00
CA HIS A 51 -4.09 32.23 -22.00
C HIS A 51 -5.06 31.20 -22.60
N VAL A 52 -5.96 31.62 -23.48
CA VAL A 52 -6.86 30.70 -24.19
C VAL A 52 -6.06 29.76 -25.10
N GLN A 53 -5.05 30.26 -25.82
CA GLN A 53 -4.16 29.42 -26.63
C GLN A 53 -3.42 28.38 -25.77
N GLN A 54 -2.88 28.79 -24.61
CA GLN A 54 -2.26 27.87 -23.66
C GLN A 54 -3.25 26.80 -23.16
N LEU A 55 -4.51 27.18 -22.90
CA LEU A 55 -5.56 26.24 -22.50
C LEU A 55 -5.88 25.25 -23.63
N GLU A 56 -5.96 25.72 -24.88
CA GLU A 56 -6.18 24.86 -26.05
C GLU A 56 -5.02 23.87 -26.26
N GLU A 57 -3.77 24.33 -26.13
CA GLU A 57 -2.58 23.47 -26.16
C GLU A 57 -2.61 22.44 -25.03
N SER A 58 -2.95 22.85 -23.81
CA SER A 58 -3.07 21.93 -22.67
C SER A 58 -4.17 20.90 -22.86
N ARG A 59 -5.30 21.28 -23.45
CA ARG A 59 -6.43 20.40 -23.78
C ARG A 59 -6.05 19.37 -24.85
N LEU A 60 -5.33 19.79 -25.89
CA LEU A 60 -4.79 18.88 -26.90
C LEU A 60 -3.82 17.87 -26.29
N LYS A 61 -2.91 18.34 -25.42
CA LYS A 61 -1.97 17.47 -24.71
C LYS A 61 -2.68 16.48 -23.78
N LEU A 62 -3.72 16.92 -23.07
CA LEU A 62 -4.58 16.04 -22.26
C LEU A 62 -5.27 14.99 -23.13
N SER A 63 -5.86 15.39 -24.26
CA SER A 63 -6.50 14.45 -25.19
C SER A 63 -5.51 13.42 -25.76
N GLN A 64 -4.28 13.84 -26.06
CA GLN A 64 -3.22 12.94 -26.50
C GLN A 64 -2.83 11.96 -25.38
N LEU A 65 -2.63 12.45 -24.15
CA LEU A 65 -2.32 11.60 -22.99
C LEU A 65 -3.46 10.64 -22.69
N GLU A 66 -4.72 11.05 -22.80
CA GLU A 66 -5.89 10.18 -22.65
C GLU A 66 -5.93 9.09 -23.73
N GLN A 67 -5.58 9.44 -24.98
CA GLN A 67 -5.51 8.47 -26.07
C GLN A 67 -4.34 7.49 -25.89
N GLU A 68 -3.18 7.97 -25.44
CA GLU A 68 -2.03 7.13 -25.08
C GLU A 68 -2.36 6.23 -23.89
N LEU A 69 -3.09 6.73 -22.90
CA LEU A 69 -3.55 5.97 -21.75
C LEU A 69 -4.62 4.95 -22.14
N ALA A 70 -5.54 5.28 -23.06
CA ALA A 70 -6.49 4.34 -23.64
C ALA A 70 -5.79 3.25 -24.48
N ARG A 71 -4.77 3.62 -25.26
CA ARG A 71 -3.91 2.66 -25.99
C ARG A 71 -3.11 1.78 -25.03
N ALA A 72 -2.52 2.33 -23.98
CA ALA A 72 -1.84 1.57 -22.94
C ALA A 72 -2.80 0.65 -22.17
N ARG A 73 -4.04 1.09 -21.93
CA ARG A 73 -5.10 0.26 -21.37
C ARG A 73 -5.54 -0.85 -22.33
N GLN A 74 -5.61 -0.62 -23.64
CA GLN A 74 -5.95 -1.63 -24.64
C GLN A 74 -4.81 -2.63 -24.89
N GLN A 75 -3.55 -2.16 -24.89
CA GLN A 75 -2.38 -3.03 -24.85
C GLN A 75 -2.35 -3.84 -23.55
N GLY A 76 -2.70 -3.22 -22.43
CA GLY A 76 -2.96 -3.89 -21.16
C GLY A 76 -4.18 -4.82 -21.18
N LEU A 77 -5.19 -4.56 -22.03
CA LEU A 77 -6.40 -5.39 -22.14
C LEU A 77 -6.18 -6.63 -23.02
N CYS A 78 -5.33 -6.51 -24.04
CA CYS A 78 -4.88 -7.65 -24.84
C CYS A 78 -3.97 -8.59 -24.02
N VAL A 79 -3.32 -8.06 -22.97
CA VAL A 79 -2.66 -8.86 -21.93
C VAL A 79 -3.66 -9.35 -20.87
N ARG A 80 -4.76 -8.63 -20.58
CA ARG A 80 -5.70 -8.92 -19.49
C ARG A 80 -6.69 -10.06 -19.72
N ASN A 81 -6.80 -10.60 -20.93
CA ASN A 81 -7.50 -11.87 -21.13
C ASN A 81 -6.64 -13.10 -20.74
N SER A 82 -5.37 -12.86 -20.42
CA SER A 82 -4.51 -13.76 -19.66
C SER A 82 -4.22 -13.07 -18.33
N SER A 83 -4.95 -13.46 -17.29
CA SER A 83 -4.74 -13.05 -15.91
C SER A 83 -3.25 -12.93 -15.57
N ASP A 84 -2.71 -11.71 -15.45
CA ASP A 84 -1.39 -11.52 -14.84
C ASP A 84 -1.14 -10.12 -14.27
N SER A 85 -0.54 -10.19 -13.07
CA SER A 85 0.16 -9.16 -12.33
C SER A 85 1.35 -8.64 -13.14
N SER A 86 1.53 -7.33 -13.27
CA SER A 86 2.79 -6.74 -13.73
C SER A 86 2.89 -5.28 -13.34
N TYR A 87 3.62 -5.03 -12.25
CA TYR A 87 4.38 -3.80 -12.09
C TYR A 87 5.85 -4.11 -12.41
N LEU A 88 6.42 -3.27 -13.30
CA LEU A 88 7.85 -3.06 -13.59
C LEU A 88 8.52 -3.92 -14.67
N GLY A 89 9.13 -3.21 -15.64
CA GLY A 89 10.33 -3.66 -16.37
C GLY A 89 10.10 -4.36 -17.71
N PRO A 90 11.09 -4.29 -18.63
CA PRO A 90 10.99 -4.90 -19.95
C PRO A 90 10.83 -6.41 -19.81
N ALA A 91 9.89 -6.97 -20.57
CA ALA A 91 9.55 -8.39 -20.62
C ALA A 91 10.81 -9.27 -20.69
N GLY A 92 11.11 -9.95 -19.59
CA GLY A 92 12.29 -10.80 -19.46
C GLY A 92 12.18 -11.66 -18.20
N THR A 93 11.58 -12.84 -18.36
CA THR A 93 11.42 -13.89 -17.32
C THR A 93 10.43 -13.52 -16.21
N MET A 94 9.18 -14.00 -16.30
CA MET A 94 8.38 -14.17 -15.08
C MET A 94 9.24 -14.95 -14.09
N ASN A 95 9.33 -14.50 -12.84
CA ASN A 95 10.07 -15.22 -11.83
C ASN A 95 9.41 -16.60 -11.64
N THR A 96 9.93 -17.62 -12.32
CA THR A 96 9.34 -18.96 -12.40
C THR A 96 9.11 -19.54 -11.00
N GLY A 97 9.96 -19.18 -10.03
CA GLY A 97 9.80 -19.58 -8.63
C GLY A 97 8.59 -18.97 -7.95
N ILE A 98 8.25 -17.71 -8.24
CA ILE A 98 7.07 -17.04 -7.68
C ILE A 98 5.78 -17.56 -8.32
N ALA A 99 5.76 -17.73 -9.65
CA ALA A 99 4.61 -18.32 -10.32
C ALA A 99 4.32 -19.76 -9.84
N ALA A 100 5.37 -20.56 -9.63
CA ALA A 100 5.24 -21.90 -9.04
C ALA A 100 4.67 -21.84 -7.61
N PHE A 101 5.18 -20.94 -6.77
CA PHE A 101 4.66 -20.74 -5.42
C PHE A 101 3.18 -20.32 -5.42
N GLU A 102 2.76 -19.39 -6.27
CA GLU A 102 1.36 -18.94 -6.32
C GLU A 102 0.40 -20.08 -6.68
N MET A 103 0.78 -20.92 -7.65
CA MET A 103 0.00 -22.12 -8.00
C MET A 103 -0.04 -23.13 -6.84
N GLU A 104 1.10 -23.47 -6.26
CA GLU A 104 1.18 -24.41 -5.14
C GLU A 104 0.45 -23.89 -3.89
N TYR A 105 0.51 -22.58 -3.64
CA TYR A 105 -0.17 -21.93 -2.53
C TYR A 105 -1.70 -21.97 -2.70
N THR A 106 -2.19 -21.79 -3.93
CA THR A 106 -3.63 -21.91 -4.23
C THR A 106 -4.13 -23.32 -3.91
N HIS A 107 -3.41 -24.35 -4.38
CA HIS A 107 -3.71 -25.74 -4.05
C HIS A 107 -3.60 -26.00 -2.53
N TRP A 108 -2.60 -25.44 -1.87
CA TRP A 108 -2.47 -25.54 -0.42
C TRP A 108 -3.67 -24.95 0.32
N LEU A 109 -4.20 -23.81 -0.13
CA LEU A 109 -5.39 -23.20 0.48
C LEU A 109 -6.64 -24.08 0.33
N GLU A 110 -6.82 -24.74 -0.82
CA GLU A 110 -7.88 -25.70 -1.04
C GLU A 110 -7.76 -26.88 -0.07
N GLU A 111 -6.56 -27.43 0.04
CA GLU A 111 -6.28 -28.54 0.94
C GLU A 111 -6.48 -28.13 2.41
N GLN A 112 -6.08 -26.93 2.80
CA GLN A 112 -6.35 -26.42 4.15
C GLN A 112 -7.84 -26.27 4.43
N ASN A 113 -8.63 -25.75 3.49
CA ASN A 113 -10.08 -25.65 3.65
C ASN A 113 -10.71 -27.05 3.81
N LYS A 114 -10.24 -28.03 3.04
CA LYS A 114 -10.64 -29.43 3.17
C LYS A 114 -10.30 -30.00 4.55
N ARG A 115 -9.06 -29.82 5.03
CA ARG A 115 -8.62 -30.29 6.36
C ARG A 115 -9.40 -29.66 7.51
N VAL A 116 -9.70 -28.36 7.41
CA VAL A 116 -10.58 -27.65 8.35
C VAL A 116 -11.98 -28.28 8.38
N SER A 117 -12.53 -28.64 7.21
CA SER A 117 -13.81 -29.35 7.14
C SER A 117 -13.75 -30.75 7.75
N GLU A 118 -12.71 -31.52 7.44
CA GLU A 118 -12.51 -32.88 7.97
C GLU A 118 -12.40 -32.89 9.49
N ILE A 119 -11.59 -32.00 10.09
CA ILE A 119 -11.48 -31.88 11.54
C ILE A 119 -12.81 -31.50 12.17
N ARG A 120 -13.56 -30.57 11.56
CA ARG A 120 -14.88 -30.16 12.08
C ARG A 120 -15.84 -31.35 12.13
N THR A 121 -15.94 -32.11 11.04
CA THR A 121 -16.79 -33.30 10.96
C THR A 121 -16.32 -34.38 11.95
N ALA A 122 -15.02 -34.62 12.04
CA ALA A 122 -14.44 -35.58 12.97
C ALA A 122 -14.75 -35.26 14.44
N LEU A 123 -14.65 -33.97 14.82
CA LEU A 123 -14.99 -33.51 16.17
C LEU A 123 -16.49 -33.65 16.47
N GLN A 124 -17.36 -33.42 15.48
CA GLN A 124 -18.81 -33.59 15.62
C GLN A 124 -19.23 -35.07 15.69
N ALA A 125 -18.60 -35.93 14.88
CA ALA A 125 -18.86 -37.36 14.83
C ALA A 125 -18.25 -38.14 16.01
N HIS A 126 -17.45 -37.48 16.86
CA HIS A 126 -16.79 -38.09 18.02
C HIS A 126 -15.98 -39.34 17.66
N ILE A 127 -15.18 -39.26 16.60
CA ILE A 127 -14.31 -40.35 16.16
C ILE A 127 -13.27 -40.73 17.23
N SER A 128 -12.58 -41.85 17.01
CA SER A 128 -11.55 -42.33 17.93
C SER A 128 -10.37 -41.34 18.03
N ASP A 129 -9.70 -41.32 19.19
CA ASP A 129 -8.55 -40.44 19.38
C ASP A 129 -7.36 -40.82 18.48
N ILE A 130 -7.29 -42.06 18.00
CA ILE A 130 -6.26 -42.53 17.06
C ILE A 130 -6.49 -41.88 15.68
N GLU A 131 -7.72 -41.97 15.15
CA GLU A 131 -8.06 -41.37 13.86
C GLU A 131 -7.95 -39.84 13.93
N LEU A 132 -8.37 -39.23 15.04
CA LEU A 132 -8.23 -37.80 15.24
C LEU A 132 -6.75 -37.36 15.32
N LYS A 133 -5.89 -38.18 15.92
CA LYS A 133 -4.45 -37.93 15.99
C LYS A 133 -3.83 -37.93 14.60
N MET A 134 -4.23 -38.86 13.75
CA MET A 134 -3.80 -38.88 12.34
C MET A 134 -4.22 -37.58 11.62
N LEU A 135 -5.45 -37.10 11.82
CA LEU A 135 -5.90 -35.83 11.23
C LEU A 135 -5.10 -34.63 11.74
N VAL A 136 -4.80 -34.58 13.03
CA VAL A 136 -3.95 -33.53 13.63
C VAL A 136 -2.56 -33.54 12.98
N ASP A 137 -1.95 -34.71 12.83
CA ASP A 137 -0.62 -34.84 12.23
C ASP A 137 -0.62 -34.45 10.75
N ILE A 138 -1.66 -34.82 9.99
CA ILE A 138 -1.85 -34.38 8.61
C ILE A 138 -1.92 -32.85 8.51
N CYS A 139 -2.68 -32.21 9.41
CA CYS A 139 -2.81 -30.75 9.42
C CYS A 139 -1.50 -30.04 9.77
N LEU A 140 -0.77 -30.52 10.77
CA LEU A 140 0.56 -30.00 11.12
C LEU A 140 1.54 -30.17 9.96
N ASN A 141 1.50 -31.31 9.27
CA ASN A 141 2.32 -31.53 8.08
C ASN A 141 1.94 -30.60 6.93
N ASN A 142 0.65 -30.27 6.78
CA ASN A 142 0.22 -29.32 5.77
C ASN A 142 0.80 -27.91 6.03
N TYR A 143 0.85 -27.44 7.28
CA TYR A 143 1.59 -26.20 7.61
C TYR A 143 3.10 -26.32 7.39
N ALA A 144 3.70 -27.48 7.68
CA ALA A 144 5.12 -27.71 7.37
C ALA A 144 5.41 -27.60 5.86
N ASN A 145 4.49 -28.08 5.01
CA ASN A 145 4.57 -27.92 3.56
C ASN A 145 4.51 -26.45 3.15
N LEU A 146 3.65 -25.62 3.77
CA LEU A 146 3.62 -24.18 3.52
C LEU A 146 5.00 -23.55 3.75
N PHE A 147 5.60 -23.81 4.90
CA PHE A 147 6.90 -23.23 5.25
C PHE A 147 8.01 -23.71 4.32
N ARG A 148 7.95 -24.96 3.84
CA ARG A 148 8.87 -25.46 2.81
C ARG A 148 8.72 -24.69 1.49
N MET A 149 7.49 -24.55 0.99
CA MET A 149 7.23 -23.81 -0.26
C MET A 149 7.66 -22.34 -0.14
N LYS A 150 7.46 -21.73 1.03
CA LYS A 150 7.94 -20.37 1.32
C LYS A 150 9.46 -20.27 1.31
N ALA A 151 10.19 -21.25 1.85
CA ALA A 151 11.65 -21.25 1.78
C ALA A 151 12.15 -21.28 0.32
N ASP A 152 11.48 -22.01 -0.56
CA ASP A 152 11.82 -22.04 -1.98
C ASP A 152 11.46 -20.72 -2.68
N ALA A 153 10.32 -20.11 -2.35
CA ALA A 153 9.95 -18.79 -2.85
C ALA A 153 10.88 -17.67 -2.35
N ALA A 154 11.42 -17.78 -1.13
CA ALA A 154 12.33 -16.79 -0.55
C ALA A 154 13.64 -16.68 -1.35
N LYS A 155 14.16 -17.81 -1.85
CA LYS A 155 15.34 -17.86 -2.73
C LYS A 155 15.10 -17.18 -4.08
N ALA A 156 13.85 -17.19 -4.54
CA ALA A 156 13.46 -16.60 -5.81
C ALA A 156 13.18 -15.10 -5.69
N ASP A 157 12.43 -14.69 -4.66
CA ASP A 157 12.17 -13.30 -4.29
C ASP A 157 11.68 -13.22 -2.83
N VAL A 158 12.59 -12.84 -1.93
CA VAL A 158 12.28 -12.67 -0.50
C VAL A 158 11.32 -11.49 -0.24
N PHE A 159 11.33 -10.45 -1.08
CA PHE A 159 10.47 -9.29 -0.91
C PHE A 159 9.01 -9.64 -1.19
N PHE A 160 8.74 -10.54 -2.14
CA PHE A 160 7.40 -11.08 -2.37
C PHE A 160 6.77 -11.65 -1.08
N LEU A 161 7.56 -12.37 -0.28
CA LEU A 161 7.10 -12.91 0.99
C LEU A 161 6.97 -11.84 2.08
N ILE A 162 7.99 -11.00 2.27
CA ILE A 162 8.03 -9.98 3.33
C ILE A 162 6.94 -8.93 3.13
N SER A 163 6.67 -8.52 1.88
CA SER A 163 5.59 -7.59 1.54
C SER A 163 4.18 -8.21 1.65
N GLY A 164 4.11 -9.54 1.68
CA GLY A 164 2.84 -10.27 1.81
C GLY A 164 2.01 -10.26 0.54
N MET A 165 2.63 -10.08 -0.63
CA MET A 165 1.92 -10.05 -1.92
C MET A 165 1.14 -11.33 -2.22
N TRP A 166 1.60 -12.47 -1.68
CA TRP A 166 0.91 -13.75 -1.70
C TRP A 166 -0.35 -13.85 -0.82
N ARG A 167 -0.69 -12.80 -0.05
CA ARG A 167 -1.80 -12.79 0.92
C ARG A 167 -2.84 -11.74 0.59
N THR A 168 -4.05 -11.97 1.07
CA THR A 168 -5.13 -10.98 0.97
C THR A 168 -4.79 -9.72 1.77
N SER A 169 -5.38 -8.58 1.41
CA SER A 169 -5.06 -7.29 2.06
C SER A 169 -5.34 -7.31 3.56
N THR A 170 -6.40 -8.01 3.99
CA THR A 170 -6.72 -8.17 5.41
C THR A 170 -5.70 -9.05 6.13
N GLU A 171 -5.24 -10.15 5.53
CA GLU A 171 -4.21 -11.00 6.13
C GLU A 171 -2.87 -10.28 6.25
N ARG A 172 -2.51 -9.45 5.27
CA ARG A 172 -1.28 -8.64 5.31
C ARG A 172 -1.22 -7.68 6.49
N PHE A 173 -2.37 -7.24 7.00
CA PHE A 173 -2.41 -6.35 8.16
C PHE A 173 -1.82 -6.99 9.43
N PHE A 174 -1.89 -8.31 9.55
CA PHE A 174 -1.38 -9.08 10.69
C PHE A 174 -0.06 -9.80 10.37
N GLN A 175 0.67 -9.30 9.36
CA GLN A 175 1.89 -9.93 8.91
C GLN A 175 3.11 -9.46 9.72
N TRP A 176 4.00 -10.41 10.01
CA TRP A 176 5.28 -10.26 10.67
C TRP A 176 6.28 -11.20 9.99
N ILE A 177 7.37 -10.68 9.43
CA ILE A 177 8.43 -11.47 8.75
C ILE A 177 7.85 -12.62 7.90
N GLY A 178 7.09 -12.23 6.87
CA GLY A 178 6.52 -13.15 5.89
C GLY A 178 5.37 -14.04 6.38
N GLY A 179 4.78 -13.84 7.56
CA GLY A 179 3.66 -14.66 8.05
C GLY A 179 3.02 -14.13 9.33
N PHE A 180 2.31 -14.95 10.10
CA PHE A 180 1.70 -14.54 11.38
C PHE A 180 2.70 -14.56 12.54
N ARG A 181 2.44 -13.86 13.65
CA ARG A 181 3.20 -14.05 14.90
C ARG A 181 2.70 -15.27 15.68
N PRO A 182 3.55 -16.25 15.99
CA PRO A 182 3.17 -17.40 16.81
C PRO A 182 2.52 -17.02 18.15
N SER A 183 3.05 -16.06 18.89
CA SER A 183 2.55 -15.62 20.20
C SER A 183 1.13 -15.05 20.12
N GLU A 184 0.85 -14.23 19.11
CA GLU A 184 -0.48 -13.68 18.83
C GLU A 184 -1.46 -14.77 18.41
N LEU A 185 -0.99 -15.73 17.60
CA LEU A 185 -1.81 -16.85 17.17
C LEU A 185 -2.22 -17.76 18.34
N LEU A 186 -1.33 -17.98 19.30
CA LEU A 186 -1.66 -18.72 20.52
C LEU A 186 -2.78 -18.02 21.30
N ASN A 187 -2.77 -16.68 21.40
CA ASN A 187 -3.87 -15.92 22.02
C ASN A 187 -5.20 -16.11 21.29
N VAL A 188 -5.20 -16.14 19.96
CA VAL A 188 -6.41 -16.34 19.16
C VAL A 188 -7.01 -17.73 19.40
N VAL A 189 -6.16 -18.75 19.53
CA VAL A 189 -6.60 -20.15 19.66
C VAL A 189 -6.99 -20.52 21.09
N MET A 190 -6.43 -19.84 22.09
CA MET A 190 -6.59 -20.16 23.51
C MET A 190 -8.05 -20.38 23.98
N PRO A 191 -9.04 -19.53 23.60
CA PRO A 191 -10.41 -19.72 24.06
C PRO A 191 -11.09 -20.98 23.50
N TYR A 192 -10.57 -21.55 22.43
CA TYR A 192 -11.18 -22.68 21.72
C TYR A 192 -10.64 -24.06 22.17
N ILE A 193 -9.61 -24.07 23.00
CA ILE A 193 -8.95 -25.30 23.48
C ILE A 193 -9.26 -25.62 24.94
N GLU A 194 -10.12 -24.82 25.58
CA GLU A 194 -10.59 -25.08 26.94
C GLU A 194 -11.48 -26.35 27.03
N PRO A 195 -11.52 -27.03 28.19
CA PRO A 195 -10.75 -26.76 29.41
C PRO A 195 -9.30 -27.26 29.32
N LEU A 196 -8.37 -26.58 29.99
CA LEU A 196 -6.96 -26.98 30.14
C LEU A 196 -6.65 -27.28 31.61
N THR A 197 -5.71 -28.19 31.86
CA THR A 197 -5.18 -28.40 33.22
C THR A 197 -4.26 -27.24 33.62
N ASP A 198 -4.02 -27.05 34.93
CA ASP A 198 -3.09 -26.02 35.41
C ASP A 198 -1.68 -26.20 34.82
N GLN A 199 -1.25 -27.46 34.66
CA GLN A 199 0.02 -27.80 34.02
C GLN A 199 0.03 -27.39 32.54
N GLN A 200 -1.02 -27.71 31.78
CA GLN A 200 -1.13 -27.30 30.38
C GLN A 200 -1.16 -25.77 30.24
N LEU A 201 -1.90 -25.08 31.11
CA LEU A 201 -1.96 -23.62 31.12
C LEU A 201 -0.58 -23.00 31.32
N LEU A 202 0.19 -23.50 32.30
CA LEU A 202 1.55 -23.06 32.56
C LEU A 202 2.48 -23.31 31.37
N GLU A 203 2.41 -24.49 30.75
CA GLU A 203 3.23 -24.84 29.58
C GLU A 203 2.88 -23.98 28.36
N VAL A 204 1.60 -23.72 28.10
CA VAL A 204 1.15 -22.82 27.02
C VAL A 204 1.65 -21.39 27.26
N ARG A 205 1.59 -20.89 28.51
CA ARG A 205 2.14 -19.57 28.87
C ARG A 205 3.65 -19.49 28.64
N ASN A 206 4.40 -20.52 29.02
CA ASN A 206 5.84 -20.59 28.77
C ASN A 206 6.16 -20.64 27.27
N LEU A 207 5.37 -21.39 26.50
CA LEU A 207 5.50 -21.44 25.04
C LEU A 207 5.22 -20.08 24.40
N GLN A 208 4.19 -19.38 24.88
CA GLN A 208 3.86 -18.03 24.43
C GLN A 208 5.00 -17.04 24.72
N GLN A 209 5.51 -17.03 25.96
CA GLN A 209 6.58 -16.13 26.37
C GLN A 209 7.87 -16.39 25.58
N SER A 210 8.26 -17.66 25.42
CA SER A 210 9.45 -18.02 24.64
C SER A 210 9.29 -17.69 23.15
N SER A 211 8.10 -17.89 22.57
CA SER A 211 7.80 -17.47 21.20
C SER A 211 7.93 -15.95 21.04
N GLN A 212 7.38 -15.18 21.99
CA GLN A 212 7.46 -13.71 21.97
C GLN A 212 8.91 -13.21 22.06
N GLN A 213 9.74 -13.80 22.93
CA GLN A 213 11.16 -13.44 23.03
C GLN A 213 11.91 -13.70 21.72
N ALA A 214 11.65 -14.85 21.08
CA ALA A 214 12.24 -15.16 19.77
C ALA A 214 11.74 -14.21 18.67
N GLU A 215 10.46 -13.84 18.70
CA GLU A 215 9.86 -12.85 17.79
C GLU A 215 10.54 -11.48 17.93
N GLU A 216 10.76 -11.03 19.16
CA GLU A 216 11.44 -9.75 19.46
C GLU A 216 12.89 -9.78 18.99
N ALA A 217 13.62 -10.87 19.25
CA ALA A 217 15.00 -11.03 18.81
C ALA A 217 15.12 -11.01 17.27
N LEU A 218 14.23 -11.72 16.56
CA LEU A 218 14.20 -11.72 15.09
C LEU A 218 13.83 -10.34 14.53
N SER A 219 12.88 -9.65 15.15
CA SER A 219 12.48 -8.29 14.73
C SER A 219 13.63 -7.31 14.89
N GLN A 220 14.31 -7.31 16.04
CA GLN A 220 15.48 -6.46 16.29
C GLN A 220 16.63 -6.77 15.34
N GLY A 221 16.85 -8.05 15.03
CA GLY A 221 17.87 -8.46 14.05
C GLY A 221 17.56 -7.93 12.65
N LEU A 222 16.29 -8.02 12.22
CA LEU A 222 15.84 -7.50 10.94
C LEU A 222 15.94 -5.96 10.88
N ASP A 223 15.57 -5.27 11.94
CA ASP A 223 15.67 -3.80 12.03
C ASP A 223 17.13 -3.34 11.90
N LYS A 224 18.07 -4.05 12.55
CA LYS A 224 19.51 -3.77 12.41
C LYS A 224 20.01 -4.01 10.99
N LEU A 225 19.57 -5.09 10.34
CA LEU A 225 19.90 -5.36 8.93
C LEU A 225 19.39 -4.24 8.03
N GLN A 226 18.16 -3.78 8.24
CA GLN A 226 17.56 -2.67 7.49
C GLN A 226 18.29 -1.34 7.72
N GLN A 227 18.70 -1.05 8.96
CA GLN A 227 19.50 0.13 9.28
C GLN A 227 20.87 0.09 8.58
N GLY A 228 21.57 -1.04 8.65
CA GLY A 228 22.85 -1.22 7.95
C GLY A 228 22.73 -1.07 6.44
N LEU A 229 21.62 -1.53 5.85
CA LEU A 229 21.31 -1.32 4.44
C LEU A 229 21.16 0.17 4.08
N VAL A 230 20.42 0.93 4.87
CA VAL A 230 20.23 2.37 4.64
C VAL A 230 21.55 3.12 4.75
N GLU A 231 22.38 2.79 5.75
CA GLU A 231 23.69 3.40 5.95
C GLU A 231 24.63 3.13 4.77
N ASN A 232 24.70 1.89 4.29
CA ASN A 232 25.52 1.52 3.13
C ASN A 232 25.11 2.28 1.86
N ILE A 233 23.80 2.36 1.57
CA ILE A 233 23.28 3.10 0.41
C ILE A 233 23.58 4.60 0.54
N ALA A 234 23.45 5.18 1.74
CA ALA A 234 23.71 6.60 1.97
C ALA A 234 25.19 6.97 1.82
N VAL A 235 26.11 6.07 2.16
CA VAL A 235 27.55 6.23 1.96
C VAL A 235 27.91 6.12 0.48
N ASP A 236 27.33 5.16 -0.25
CA ASP A 236 27.57 4.96 -1.68
C ASP A 236 27.17 6.18 -2.54
N ILE A 237 26.10 6.90 -2.18
CA ILE A 237 25.69 8.14 -2.86
C ILE A 237 26.76 9.25 -2.77
N ARG A 238 27.63 9.22 -1.75
CA ARG A 238 28.67 10.25 -1.54
C ARG A 238 29.99 9.95 -2.26
N VAL A 239 30.23 8.71 -2.70
CA VAL A 239 31.50 8.26 -3.30
C VAL A 239 31.35 7.96 -4.80
N VAL A 240 30.56 8.78 -5.51
CA VAL A 240 30.26 8.62 -6.96
C VAL A 240 31.49 8.73 -7.86
N GLU A 241 32.67 9.03 -7.32
CA GLU A 241 33.92 8.96 -8.06
C GLU A 241 34.64 7.62 -7.77
N SER A 242 34.39 6.61 -8.62
CA SER A 242 35.22 5.40 -8.77
C SER A 242 35.07 4.26 -7.73
N VAL A 243 33.86 3.74 -7.48
CA VAL A 243 33.70 2.44 -6.77
C VAL A 243 33.24 1.32 -7.71
N SER A 244 33.97 0.19 -7.63
CA SER A 244 33.74 -1.05 -8.36
C SER A 244 32.34 -1.60 -8.12
N HIS A 245 31.50 -1.59 -9.16
CA HIS A 245 30.12 -2.10 -9.13
C HIS A 245 30.02 -3.55 -8.62
N GLY A 246 31.11 -4.33 -8.69
CA GLY A 246 31.17 -5.70 -8.17
C GLY A 246 31.08 -5.80 -6.65
N ALA A 247 31.68 -4.87 -5.89
CA ALA A 247 31.64 -4.90 -4.42
C ALA A 247 30.24 -4.54 -3.89
N GLN A 248 29.57 -3.59 -4.54
CA GLN A 248 28.19 -3.20 -4.22
C GLN A 248 27.20 -4.35 -4.49
N MET A 249 27.35 -5.04 -5.62
CA MET A 249 26.52 -6.21 -5.93
C MET A 249 26.74 -7.35 -4.92
N ALA A 250 27.97 -7.61 -4.50
CA ALA A 250 28.27 -8.63 -3.49
C ALA A 250 27.60 -8.32 -2.14
N SER A 251 27.69 -7.08 -1.67
CA SER A 251 27.02 -6.64 -0.43
C SER A 251 25.49 -6.72 -0.54
N ALA A 252 24.92 -6.31 -1.68
CA ALA A 252 23.47 -6.43 -1.90
C ALA A 252 23.01 -7.90 -1.83
N MET A 253 23.76 -8.82 -2.45
CA MET A 253 23.45 -10.25 -2.41
C MET A 253 23.55 -10.86 -1.01
N GLU A 254 24.56 -10.47 -0.22
CA GLU A 254 24.69 -10.89 1.17
C GLU A 254 23.48 -10.44 2.01
N ASN A 255 23.00 -9.21 1.79
CA ASN A 255 21.82 -8.71 2.47
C ASN A 255 20.53 -9.45 2.07
N LEU A 256 20.37 -9.80 0.79
CA LEU A 256 19.23 -10.61 0.34
C LEU A 256 19.25 -12.01 0.97
N GLN A 257 20.43 -12.64 1.08
CA GLN A 257 20.59 -13.91 1.77
C GLN A 257 20.29 -13.79 3.27
N ALA A 258 20.68 -12.69 3.91
CA ALA A 258 20.33 -12.42 5.30
C ALA A 258 18.82 -12.27 5.48
N LEU A 259 18.13 -11.55 4.59
CA LEU A 259 16.66 -11.43 4.59
C LEU A 259 15.98 -12.78 4.40
N GLU A 260 16.46 -13.62 3.48
CA GLU A 260 15.99 -14.99 3.29
C GLU A 260 16.12 -15.78 4.60
N GLY A 261 17.27 -15.65 5.26
CA GLY A 261 17.56 -16.25 6.56
C GLY A 261 16.55 -15.85 7.64
N PHE A 262 16.15 -14.58 7.72
CA PHE A 262 15.13 -14.12 8.67
C PHE A 262 13.75 -14.71 8.40
N VAL A 263 13.33 -14.78 7.13
CA VAL A 263 12.04 -15.39 6.76
C VAL A 263 12.02 -16.88 7.14
N ASN A 264 13.10 -17.60 6.84
CA ASN A 264 13.24 -19.02 7.17
C ASN A 264 13.26 -19.26 8.69
N GLN A 265 13.94 -18.41 9.47
CA GLN A 265 13.95 -18.49 10.93
C GLN A 265 12.57 -18.20 11.53
N ALA A 266 11.84 -17.21 11.01
CA ALA A 266 10.49 -16.90 11.46
C ALA A 266 9.51 -18.06 11.16
N ASP A 267 9.62 -18.70 10.00
CA ASP A 267 8.83 -19.89 9.66
C ASP A 267 9.22 -21.12 10.47
N HIS A 268 10.49 -21.28 10.81
CA HIS A 268 10.95 -22.31 11.74
C HIS A 268 10.29 -22.14 13.12
N LEU A 269 10.29 -20.91 13.65
CA LEU A 269 9.63 -20.59 14.91
C LEU A 269 8.14 -20.94 14.86
N ARG A 270 7.42 -20.55 13.79
CA ARG A 270 6.00 -20.92 13.60
C ARG A 270 5.78 -22.42 13.64
N LYS A 271 6.59 -23.18 12.90
CA LYS A 271 6.51 -24.64 12.86
C LYS A 271 6.75 -25.23 14.25
N GLN A 272 7.80 -24.78 14.95
CA GLN A 272 8.15 -25.27 16.28
C GLN A 272 7.04 -24.96 17.29
N THR A 273 6.49 -23.75 17.29
CA THR A 273 5.40 -23.36 18.19
C THR A 273 4.15 -24.21 17.96
N LEU A 274 3.74 -24.45 16.70
CA LEU A 274 2.59 -25.31 16.40
C LEU A 274 2.81 -26.76 16.87
N GLN A 275 4.02 -27.30 16.64
CA GLN A 275 4.38 -28.64 17.10
C GLN A 275 4.41 -28.75 18.62
N GLN A 276 5.00 -27.77 19.31
CA GLN A 276 5.07 -27.77 20.76
C GLN A 276 3.68 -27.61 21.39
N MET A 277 2.84 -26.75 20.82
CA MET A 277 1.45 -26.61 21.24
C MET A 277 0.72 -27.96 21.16
N SER A 278 0.84 -28.68 20.03
CA SER A 278 0.23 -30.00 19.89
C SER A 278 0.77 -31.06 20.86
N LYS A 279 1.98 -30.90 21.41
CA LYS A 279 2.55 -31.82 22.41
C LYS A 279 2.02 -31.55 23.82
N ILE A 280 1.76 -30.28 24.14
CA ILE A 280 1.18 -29.85 25.43
C ILE A 280 -0.29 -30.28 25.51
N LEU A 281 -1.00 -30.21 24.39
CA LEU A 281 -2.43 -30.49 24.30
C LEU A 281 -2.75 -31.98 24.13
N THR A 282 -3.92 -32.38 24.60
CA THR A 282 -4.54 -33.65 24.19
C THR A 282 -4.91 -33.61 22.71
N THR A 283 -5.07 -34.77 22.08
CA THR A 283 -5.45 -34.86 20.66
C THR A 283 -6.71 -34.04 20.32
N ARG A 284 -7.75 -34.09 21.16
CA ARG A 284 -8.99 -33.34 20.91
C ARG A 284 -8.79 -31.83 21.07
N GLN A 285 -8.01 -31.39 22.05
CA GLN A 285 -7.65 -29.97 22.22
C GLN A 285 -6.82 -29.48 21.02
N ALA A 286 -5.83 -30.26 20.57
CA ALA A 286 -5.02 -29.93 19.39
C ALA A 286 -5.88 -29.82 18.12
N ALA A 287 -6.83 -30.76 17.92
CA ALA A 287 -7.79 -30.71 16.81
C ALA A 287 -8.67 -29.45 16.86
N ARG A 288 -9.22 -29.11 18.03
CA ARG A 288 -9.98 -27.85 18.20
C ARG A 288 -9.13 -26.62 17.94
N GLY A 289 -7.87 -26.64 18.38
CA GLY A 289 -6.94 -25.54 18.15
C GLY A 289 -6.62 -25.33 16.67
N LEU A 290 -6.36 -26.41 15.93
CA LEU A 290 -6.12 -26.37 14.48
C LEU A 290 -7.38 -25.97 13.69
N LEU A 291 -8.56 -26.39 14.15
CA LEU A 291 -9.84 -25.93 13.59
C LEU A 291 -10.00 -24.41 13.77
N ALA A 292 -9.82 -23.91 15.00
CA ALA A 292 -9.92 -22.49 15.30
C ALA A 292 -8.91 -21.66 14.50
N LEU A 293 -7.69 -22.17 14.36
CA LEU A 293 -6.64 -21.57 13.53
C LEU A 293 -7.05 -21.44 12.06
N GLY A 294 -7.56 -22.52 11.47
CA GLY A 294 -8.01 -22.51 10.08
C GLY A 294 -9.21 -21.60 9.85
N GLU A 295 -10.18 -21.59 10.78
CA GLU A 295 -11.32 -20.68 10.73
C GLU A 295 -10.92 -19.21 10.87
N TYR A 296 -9.93 -18.90 11.71
CA TYR A 296 -9.40 -17.55 11.85
C TYR A 296 -8.87 -17.01 10.52
N PHE A 297 -7.98 -17.74 9.85
CA PHE A 297 -7.46 -17.31 8.54
C PHE A 297 -8.52 -17.32 7.44
N HIS A 298 -9.47 -18.26 7.49
CA HIS A 298 -10.62 -18.23 6.57
C HIS A 298 -11.45 -16.95 6.74
N ARG A 299 -11.73 -16.52 7.97
CA ARG A 299 -12.47 -15.28 8.25
C ARG A 299 -11.71 -14.04 7.77
N LEU A 300 -10.39 -13.99 7.94
CA LEU A 300 -9.58 -12.88 7.40
C LEU A 300 -9.67 -12.79 5.87
N ARG A 301 -9.58 -13.93 5.17
CA ARG A 301 -9.74 -13.98 3.70
C ARG A 301 -11.15 -13.57 3.28
N ALA A 302 -12.18 -14.08 3.93
CA ALA A 302 -13.57 -13.73 3.66
C ALA A 302 -13.83 -12.23 3.85
N LEU A 303 -13.28 -11.62 4.90
CA LEU A 303 -13.37 -10.18 5.14
C LEU A 303 -12.74 -9.37 3.99
N SER A 304 -11.57 -9.80 3.50
CA SER A 304 -10.93 -9.15 2.35
C SER A 304 -11.79 -9.24 1.09
N SER A 305 -12.44 -10.37 0.83
CA SER A 305 -13.35 -10.55 -0.30
C SER A 305 -14.58 -9.65 -0.19
N LEU A 306 -15.19 -9.56 1.00
CA LEU A 306 -16.33 -8.68 1.26
C LEU A 306 -15.96 -7.20 1.06
N TRP A 307 -14.78 -6.79 1.52
CA TRP A 307 -14.28 -5.42 1.31
C TRP A 307 -14.09 -5.11 -0.17
N ALA A 308 -13.51 -6.03 -0.93
CA ALA A 308 -13.29 -5.87 -2.37
C ALA A 308 -14.61 -5.80 -3.17
N ALA A 309 -15.65 -6.49 -2.71
CA ALA A 309 -16.98 -6.52 -3.34
C ALA A 309 -17.86 -5.30 -2.99
N ARG A 310 -17.38 -4.36 -2.16
CA ARG A 310 -18.16 -3.19 -1.74
C ARG A 310 -18.57 -2.33 -2.95
N PRO A 311 -19.86 -1.93 -3.08
CA PRO A 311 -20.29 -0.99 -4.11
C PRO A 311 -19.50 0.32 -3.99
N ARG A 312 -18.83 0.73 -5.06
CA ARG A 312 -18.19 2.05 -5.13
C ARG A 312 -19.27 3.06 -5.54
N GLU A 313 -19.55 4.03 -4.68
CA GLU A 313 -20.39 5.16 -5.04
C GLU A 313 -19.76 5.87 -6.24
N ARG A 314 -20.56 6.09 -7.29
CA ARG A 314 -20.14 6.93 -8.41
C ARG A 314 -20.21 8.38 -7.95
N THR A 315 -19.10 8.91 -7.47
CA THR A 315 -18.90 10.37 -7.34
C THR A 315 -18.80 11.01 -8.71
#